data_AF-A0A8B6HCD1-F1
#
_entry.id   AF-A0A8B6HCD1-F1
#
_cell.length_a   1.000
_cell.length_b   1.000
_cell.length_c   1.000
_cell.angle_alpha   90.00
_cell.angle_beta   90.00
_cell.angle_gamma   90.00
#
_symmetry.space_group_name_H-M   'P 1'
#
loop_
_entity.id
_entity.type
_entity.pdbx_description
1 polymer ?
#
loop_
_entity_poly.entity_id
_entity_poly.type
_entity_poly.pdbx_seq_one_letter_code
_entity_poly.pdbx_strand_id
1 'polypeptide(L)'
;MELPKEARDAIKKTYRAMDENGDGRVSVAEVRRASKRIGIEFSMDQIKQMMGELDDNGDGYINYPEFERMITTFIQEDSEEINAARKIFRSMDVDGDGKVTVPEIVSSLKVSKAEAKELMEEADTDNDGKMSFEEFLNVYRGQTG
;
A
#
# COMPACT_ATOMS: atom_id res chain seq x y z
N MET A 1 10.31 3.21 -12.44
CA MET A 1 11.43 2.81 -11.56
C MET A 1 11.59 1.31 -11.72
N GLU A 2 12.75 0.81 -12.14
CA GLU A 2 12.97 -0.64 -12.28
C GLU A 2 13.20 -1.27 -10.90
N LEU A 3 12.53 -2.40 -10.63
CA LEU A 3 12.74 -3.14 -9.39
C LEU A 3 14.19 -3.67 -9.29
N PRO A 4 14.83 -3.61 -8.11
CA PRO A 4 16.10 -4.27 -7.86
C PRO A 4 16.04 -5.74 -8.23
N LYS A 5 17.16 -6.30 -8.72
CA LYS A 5 17.23 -7.67 -9.21
C LYS A 5 16.81 -8.69 -8.14
N GLU A 6 17.20 -8.43 -6.89
CA GLU A 6 16.88 -9.25 -5.73
C GLU A 6 15.37 -9.29 -5.46
N ALA A 7 14.69 -8.15 -5.61
CA ALA A 7 13.24 -8.07 -5.47
C ALA A 7 12.54 -8.83 -6.60
N ARG A 8 13.00 -8.67 -7.85
CA ARG A 8 12.45 -9.42 -8.99
C ARG A 8 12.65 -10.93 -8.85
N ASP A 9 13.82 -11.36 -8.38
CA ASP A 9 14.11 -12.78 -8.13
C ASP A 9 13.26 -13.34 -6.98
N ALA A 10 13.03 -12.55 -5.92
CA ALA A 10 12.11 -12.90 -4.84
C ALA A 10 10.66 -13.03 -5.34
N ILE A 11 10.17 -12.07 -6.13
CA ILE A 11 8.84 -12.11 -6.75
C ILE A 11 8.66 -13.38 -7.57
N LYS A 12 9.63 -13.67 -8.45
CA LYS A 12 9.61 -14.85 -9.31
C LYS A 12 9.64 -16.16 -8.52
N LYS A 13 10.39 -16.19 -7.41
CA LYS A 13 10.44 -17.35 -6.52
C LYS A 13 9.11 -17.55 -5.79
N THR A 14 8.48 -16.48 -5.31
CA THR A 14 7.17 -16.53 -4.64
C THR A 14 6.08 -16.94 -5.62
N TYR A 15 6.08 -16.41 -6.84
CA TYR A 15 5.16 -16.82 -7.90
C TYR A 15 5.21 -18.32 -8.15
N ARG A 16 6.42 -18.87 -8.33
CA ARG A 16 6.64 -20.31 -8.51
C ARG A 16 6.27 -21.16 -7.29
N ALA A 17 6.33 -20.57 -6.08
CA ALA A 17 5.91 -21.28 -4.87
C ALA A 17 4.38 -21.34 -4.74
N MET A 18 3.66 -20.41 -5.38
CA MET A 18 2.20 -20.38 -5.45
C MET A 18 1.66 -21.23 -6.60
N ASP A 19 2.29 -21.16 -7.79
CA ASP A 19 2.00 -22.00 -8.96
C ASP A 19 2.47 -23.45 -8.72
N GLU A 20 1.68 -24.21 -7.95
CA GLU A 20 2.00 -25.59 -7.58
C GLU A 20 1.93 -26.56 -8.75
N ASN A 21 1.03 -26.29 -9.70
CA ASN A 21 0.78 -27.18 -10.83
C ASN A 21 1.70 -26.89 -12.03
N GLY A 22 2.38 -25.74 -12.03
CA GLY A 22 3.31 -25.31 -13.06
C GLY A 22 2.64 -24.87 -14.36
N ASP A 23 1.35 -24.51 -14.33
CA ASP A 23 0.59 -24.07 -15.50
C ASP A 23 0.91 -22.62 -15.91
N GLY A 24 1.74 -21.94 -15.12
CA GLY A 24 2.20 -20.59 -15.37
C GLY A 24 1.16 -19.54 -15.00
N ARG A 25 0.16 -19.88 -14.18
CA ARG A 25 -0.87 -19.00 -13.62
C ARG A 25 -1.09 -19.36 -12.15
N VAL A 26 -1.73 -18.47 -11.40
CA VAL A 26 -2.09 -18.71 -10.00
C VAL A 26 -3.61 -18.64 -9.87
N SER A 27 -4.21 -19.76 -9.52
CA SER A 27 -5.64 -19.89 -9.26
C SER A 27 -6.00 -19.50 -7.82
N VAL A 28 -7.28 -19.17 -7.60
CA VAL A 28 -7.88 -19.00 -6.25
C VAL A 28 -7.51 -20.16 -5.31
N ALA A 29 -7.51 -21.38 -5.85
CA ALA A 29 -7.23 -22.58 -5.07
C ALA A 29 -5.76 -22.65 -4.63
N GLU A 30 -4.85 -22.16 -5.45
CA GLU A 30 -3.42 -22.06 -5.15
C GLU A 30 -3.12 -20.97 -4.13
N VAL A 31 -3.74 -19.79 -4.26
CA VAL A 31 -3.65 -18.72 -3.24
C VAL A 31 -4.13 -19.22 -1.88
N ARG A 32 -5.23 -19.98 -1.85
CA ARG A 32 -5.77 -20.58 -0.62
C ARG A 32 -4.82 -21.62 0.00
N ARG A 33 -4.11 -22.39 -0.82
CA ARG A 33 -3.13 -23.38 -0.32
C ARG A 33 -1.85 -22.71 0.16
N ALA A 34 -1.37 -21.70 -0.57
CA ALA A 34 -0.21 -20.92 -0.20
C ALA A 34 -0.42 -20.18 1.13
N SER A 35 -1.56 -19.51 1.31
CA SER A 35 -1.92 -18.83 2.56
C SER A 35 -1.93 -19.78 3.76
N LYS A 36 -2.55 -20.95 3.63
CA LYS A 36 -2.50 -22.01 4.66
C LYS A 36 -1.09 -22.48 5.02
N ARG A 37 -0.17 -22.55 4.04
CA ARG A 37 1.24 -22.91 4.31
C ARG A 37 1.99 -21.83 5.09
N ILE A 38 1.64 -20.57 4.89
CA ILE A 38 2.24 -19.42 5.58
C ILE A 38 1.58 -19.22 6.97
N GLY A 39 0.53 -19.98 7.30
CA GLY A 39 -0.19 -19.89 8.57
C GLY A 39 -1.18 -18.73 8.62
N ILE A 40 -1.51 -18.14 7.47
CA ILE A 40 -2.48 -17.06 7.33
C ILE A 40 -3.73 -17.65 6.66
N GLU A 41 -4.90 -17.53 7.30
CA GLU A 41 -6.16 -17.94 6.68
C GLU A 41 -6.88 -16.71 6.11
N PHE A 42 -7.05 -16.69 4.79
CA PHE A 42 -7.93 -15.74 4.13
C PHE A 42 -9.29 -16.41 3.87
N SER A 43 -10.37 -15.67 4.11
CA SER A 43 -11.72 -16.06 3.71
C SER A 43 -11.85 -16.08 2.19
N MET A 44 -12.82 -16.82 1.66
CA MET A 44 -13.08 -16.85 0.21
C MET A 44 -13.41 -15.46 -0.34
N ASP A 45 -14.04 -14.60 0.46
CA ASP A 45 -14.38 -13.24 0.04
C ASP A 45 -13.14 -12.34 -0.02
N GLN A 46 -12.22 -12.48 0.93
CA GLN A 46 -10.91 -11.80 0.88
C GLN A 46 -10.09 -12.26 -0.33
N ILE A 47 -10.04 -13.57 -0.60
CA ILE A 47 -9.32 -14.08 -1.78
C ILE A 47 -9.99 -13.57 -3.06
N LYS A 48 -11.33 -13.57 -3.14
CA LYS A 48 -12.04 -13.01 -4.29
C LYS A 48 -11.82 -11.52 -4.48
N GLN A 49 -11.76 -10.76 -3.39
CA GLN A 49 -11.46 -9.34 -3.44
C GLN A 49 -10.03 -9.12 -3.96
N MET A 50 -9.05 -9.85 -3.39
CA MET A 50 -7.67 -9.81 -3.89
C MET A 50 -7.59 -10.20 -5.36
N MET A 51 -8.31 -11.24 -5.79
CA MET A 51 -8.35 -11.62 -7.21
C MET A 51 -9.02 -10.54 -8.06
N GLY A 52 -10.12 -9.93 -7.60
CA GLY A 52 -10.81 -8.87 -8.34
C GLY A 52 -10.00 -7.58 -8.50
N GLU A 53 -9.04 -7.34 -7.61
CA GLU A 53 -8.10 -6.22 -7.71
C GLU A 53 -6.90 -6.53 -8.62
N LEU A 54 -6.66 -7.81 -8.95
CA LEU A 54 -5.42 -8.28 -9.61
C LEU A 54 -5.62 -8.94 -10.97
N ASP A 55 -6.77 -9.58 -11.17
CA ASP A 55 -7.18 -10.21 -12.41
C ASP A 55 -7.68 -9.14 -13.40
N ASP A 56 -6.74 -8.34 -13.90
CA ASP A 56 -6.99 -7.26 -14.87
C ASP A 56 -7.69 -7.78 -16.14
N ASN A 57 -7.42 -9.04 -16.50
CA ASN A 57 -7.90 -9.64 -17.73
C ASN A 57 -9.24 -10.40 -17.56
N GLY A 58 -9.65 -10.69 -16.32
CA GLY A 58 -10.91 -11.32 -15.95
C GLY A 58 -10.99 -12.81 -16.27
N ASP A 59 -9.86 -13.52 -16.42
CA ASP A 59 -9.84 -14.95 -16.73
C ASP A 59 -9.99 -15.85 -15.50
N GLY A 60 -10.02 -15.27 -14.30
CA GLY A 60 -10.12 -15.95 -13.02
C GLY A 60 -8.79 -16.48 -12.49
N TYR A 61 -7.67 -16.11 -13.11
CA TYR A 61 -6.32 -16.48 -12.72
C TYR A 61 -5.43 -15.24 -12.64
N ILE A 62 -4.38 -15.32 -11.82
CA ILE A 62 -3.33 -14.29 -11.79
C ILE A 62 -2.15 -14.79 -12.62
N ASN A 63 -1.85 -14.11 -13.72
CA ASN A 63 -0.65 -14.38 -14.51
C ASN A 63 0.59 -13.69 -13.91
N TYR A 64 1.78 -14.04 -14.40
CA TYR A 64 3.04 -13.48 -13.88
C TYR A 64 3.09 -11.93 -13.95
N PRO A 65 2.71 -11.27 -15.07
CA PRO A 65 2.63 -9.81 -15.11
C PRO A 65 1.72 -9.18 -14.04
N GLU A 66 0.55 -9.76 -13.79
CA GLU A 66 -0.40 -9.29 -12.76
C GLU A 66 0.18 -9.48 -11.35
N PHE A 67 0.81 -10.64 -11.10
CA PHE A 67 1.49 -10.92 -9.85
C PHE A 67 2.70 -10.01 -9.59
N GLU A 68 3.50 -9.74 -10.63
CA GLU A 68 4.65 -8.82 -10.55
C GLU A 68 4.18 -7.41 -10.23
N ARG A 69 3.11 -6.92 -10.88
CA ARG A 69 2.48 -5.62 -10.54
C ARG A 69 2.06 -5.58 -9.08
N MET A 70 1.32 -6.58 -8.61
CA MET A 70 0.87 -6.66 -7.21
C MET A 70 2.05 -6.51 -6.24
N ILE A 71 3.03 -7.41 -6.33
CA ILE A 71 4.12 -7.42 -5.34
C ILE A 71 4.98 -6.16 -5.48
N THR A 72 5.12 -5.60 -6.68
CA THR A 72 5.80 -4.31 -6.88
C THR A 72 5.09 -3.20 -6.09
N THR A 73 3.77 -3.10 -6.22
CA THR A 73 2.96 -2.12 -5.49
C THR A 73 3.05 -2.36 -3.98
N PHE A 74 2.90 -3.60 -3.52
CA PHE A 74 3.03 -3.94 -2.09
C PHE A 74 4.42 -3.64 -1.52
N ILE A 75 5.51 -3.96 -2.23
CA ILE A 75 6.88 -3.67 -1.78
C ILE A 75 7.13 -2.15 -1.75
N GLN A 76 6.56 -1.41 -2.71
CA GLN A 76 6.65 0.04 -2.70
C GLN A 76 5.90 0.60 -1.47
N GLU A 77 4.67 0.16 -1.24
CA GLU A 77 3.82 0.54 -0.11
C GLU A 77 4.37 0.14 1.27
N ASP A 78 5.15 -0.94 1.34
CA ASP A 78 5.73 -1.48 2.58
C ASP A 78 7.22 -1.11 2.74
N SER A 79 7.72 -0.19 1.91
CA SER A 79 9.08 0.35 2.06
C SER A 79 9.27 1.01 3.43
N GLU A 80 10.47 0.95 4.00
CA GLU A 80 10.76 1.56 5.32
C GLU A 80 10.42 3.05 5.35
N GLU A 81 10.57 3.74 4.23
CA GLU A 81 10.22 5.15 4.06
C GLU A 81 8.70 5.37 4.18
N ILE A 82 7.87 4.59 3.48
CA ILE A 82 6.41 4.70 3.58
C ILE A 82 5.93 4.24 4.95
N ASN A 83 6.57 3.22 5.55
CA ASN A 83 6.29 2.79 6.91
C ASN A 83 6.63 3.86 7.96
N ALA A 84 7.74 4.58 7.78
CA ALA A 84 8.10 5.72 8.63
C ALA A 84 7.09 6.87 8.46
N ALA A 85 6.76 7.24 7.22
CA ALA A 85 5.76 8.24 6.90
C ALA A 85 4.38 7.88 7.50
N ARG A 86 3.95 6.62 7.39
CA ARG A 86 2.68 6.13 7.94
C ARG A 86 2.65 6.15 9.46
N LYS A 87 3.78 6.02 10.14
CA LYS A 87 3.86 6.21 11.60
C LYS A 87 3.70 7.68 11.99
N ILE A 88 4.29 8.60 11.22
CA ILE A 88 4.15 10.04 11.44
C ILE A 88 2.71 10.48 11.18
N PHE A 89 2.13 10.07 10.05
CA PHE A 89 0.73 10.36 9.70
C PHE A 89 -0.23 9.91 10.80
N ARG A 90 -0.11 8.66 11.26
CA ARG A 90 -0.93 8.13 12.38
C ARG A 90 -0.71 8.81 13.72
N SER A 91 0.41 9.51 13.91
CA SER A 91 0.61 10.33 15.12
C SER A 91 -0.13 11.67 15.05
N MET A 92 -0.51 12.10 13.84
CA MET A 92 -1.28 13.31 13.59
C MET A 92 -2.76 13.04 13.44
N ASP A 93 -3.14 11.95 12.78
CA ASP A 93 -4.53 11.46 12.65
C ASP A 93 -5.01 10.91 14.00
N VAL A 94 -5.63 11.77 14.80
CA VAL A 94 -5.98 11.46 16.20
C VAL A 94 -7.28 10.66 16.26
N ASP A 95 -8.23 10.97 15.38
CA ASP A 95 -9.52 10.27 15.34
C ASP A 95 -9.48 8.96 14.50
N GLY A 96 -8.41 8.77 13.72
CA GLY A 96 -8.19 7.56 12.93
C GLY A 96 -9.07 7.50 11.69
N ASP A 97 -9.59 8.62 11.20
CA ASP A 97 -10.43 8.68 10.00
C ASP A 97 -9.62 8.50 8.70
N GLY A 98 -8.29 8.42 8.80
CA GLY A 98 -7.38 8.26 7.68
C GLY A 98 -7.07 9.57 6.95
N LYS A 99 -7.48 10.71 7.51
CA LYS A 99 -7.18 12.06 7.07
C LYS A 99 -6.67 12.87 8.26
N VAL A 100 -5.87 13.89 7.99
CA VAL A 100 -5.40 14.81 9.04
C VAL A 100 -6.01 16.18 8.79
N THR A 101 -6.69 16.71 9.79
CA THR A 101 -7.34 18.04 9.73
C THR A 101 -6.50 19.10 10.44
N VAL A 102 -6.72 20.39 10.14
CA VAL A 102 -6.01 21.51 10.82
C VAL A 102 -6.08 21.42 12.35
N PRO A 103 -7.25 21.13 12.98
CA PRO A 103 -7.32 20.93 14.43
C PRO A 103 -6.40 19.80 14.93
N GLU A 104 -6.25 18.73 14.17
CA GLU A 104 -5.41 17.59 14.53
C GLU A 104 -3.92 17.91 14.38
N ILE A 105 -3.53 18.69 13.35
CA ILE A 105 -2.17 19.24 13.24
C ILE A 105 -1.82 20.10 14.46
N VAL A 106 -2.73 21.01 14.83
CA VAL A 106 -2.57 21.87 16.03
C VAL A 106 -2.41 21.02 17.29
N SER A 107 -3.23 19.98 17.45
CA SER A 107 -3.22 19.12 18.64
C SER A 107 -1.99 18.21 18.70
N SER A 108 -1.57 17.66 17.57
CA SER A 108 -0.45 16.70 17.47
C SER A 108 0.91 17.39 17.52
N LEU A 109 1.12 18.44 16.73
CA LEU A 109 2.39 19.18 16.64
C LEU A 109 2.49 20.34 17.63
N LYS A 110 1.41 20.67 18.35
CA LYS A 110 1.35 21.81 19.29
C LYS A 110 1.75 23.15 18.66
N VAL A 111 1.46 23.31 17.37
CA VAL A 111 1.69 24.53 16.60
C VAL A 111 0.48 25.46 16.68
N SER A 112 0.65 26.73 16.31
CA SER A 112 -0.46 27.65 16.20
C SER A 112 -1.39 27.28 15.04
N LYS A 113 -2.64 27.75 15.09
CA LYS A 113 -3.61 27.55 13.99
C LYS A 113 -3.13 28.18 12.67
N ALA A 114 -2.29 29.21 12.73
CA ALA A 114 -1.72 29.84 11.54
C ALA A 114 -0.68 28.92 10.89
N GLU A 115 0.27 28.41 11.68
CA GLU A 115 1.28 27.45 11.20
C GLU A 115 0.65 26.15 10.68
N ALA A 116 -0.38 25.64 11.36
CA ALA A 116 -1.10 24.46 10.88
C ALA A 116 -1.84 24.69 9.56
N LYS A 117 -2.28 25.93 9.29
CA LYS A 117 -2.89 26.29 8.01
C LYS A 117 -1.87 26.39 6.89
N GLU A 118 -0.72 26.99 7.16
CA GLU A 118 0.38 27.06 6.17
C GLU A 118 0.82 25.65 5.75
N LEU A 119 1.01 24.73 6.72
CA LEU A 119 1.31 23.32 6.42
C LEU A 119 0.20 22.63 5.63
N MET A 120 -1.06 22.96 5.91
CA MET A 120 -2.19 22.39 5.18
C MET A 120 -2.23 22.90 3.74
N GLU A 121 -2.05 24.20 3.51
CA GLU A 121 -2.07 24.81 2.16
C GLU A 121 -0.95 24.27 1.25
N GLU A 122 0.17 23.83 1.81
CA GLU A 122 1.25 23.19 1.04
C GLU A 122 0.95 21.72 0.69
N ALA A 123 0.15 21.03 1.49
CA ALA A 123 -0.10 19.61 1.35
C ALA A 123 -1.42 19.29 0.64
N ASP A 124 -2.48 20.03 0.99
CA ASP A 124 -3.85 19.92 0.50
C ASP A 124 -3.92 20.33 -0.98
N THR A 125 -3.65 19.37 -1.86
CA THR A 125 -3.55 19.60 -3.30
C THR A 125 -4.93 19.59 -3.93
N ASP A 126 -5.86 18.80 -3.36
CA ASP A 126 -7.23 18.71 -3.83
C ASP A 126 -8.18 19.78 -3.24
N ASN A 127 -7.69 20.57 -2.27
CA ASN A 127 -8.40 21.63 -1.56
C ASN A 127 -9.65 21.13 -0.82
N ASP A 128 -9.64 19.88 -0.32
CA ASP A 128 -10.74 19.33 0.48
C ASP A 128 -10.71 19.81 1.95
N GLY A 129 -9.67 20.55 2.35
CA GLY A 129 -9.47 21.10 3.68
C GLY A 129 -8.95 20.08 4.70
N LYS A 130 -8.56 18.89 4.22
CA LYS A 130 -7.95 17.81 4.97
C LYS A 130 -6.71 17.33 4.21
N MET A 131 -5.82 16.66 4.91
CA MET A 131 -4.62 16.06 4.33
C MET A 131 -4.80 14.54 4.29
N SER A 132 -4.86 13.97 3.10
CA SER A 132 -4.83 12.53 2.89
C SER A 132 -3.41 11.96 3.08
N PHE A 133 -3.30 10.64 3.26
CA PHE A 133 -2.00 10.00 3.35
C PHE A 133 -1.16 10.18 2.08
N GLU A 134 -1.80 10.26 0.91
CA GLU A 134 -1.12 10.49 -0.37
C GLU A 134 -0.52 11.90 -0.45
N GLU A 135 -1.28 12.92 -0.04
CA GLU A 135 -0.82 14.31 0.05
C GLU A 135 0.32 14.47 1.05
N PHE A 136 0.18 13.84 2.22
CA PHE A 136 1.26 13.78 3.20
C PHE A 136 2.54 13.14 2.62
N LEU A 137 2.40 12.02 1.90
CA LEU A 137 3.55 11.36 1.27
C LEU A 137 4.22 12.23 0.21
N ASN A 138 3.44 12.99 -0.57
CA ASN A 138 3.99 13.91 -1.57
C ASN A 138 4.83 15.02 -0.92
N VAL A 139 4.35 15.61 0.18
CA VAL A 139 5.10 16.62 0.94
C VAL A 139 6.32 16.00 1.62
N TYR A 140 6.15 14.85 2.29
CA TYR A 140 7.22 14.16 3.00
C TYR A 140 8.39 13.80 2.07
N ARG A 141 8.08 13.24 0.89
CA ARG A 141 9.08 12.91 -0.15
C ARG A 141 9.78 14.16 -0.71
N GLY A 142 9.07 15.29 -0.79
CA GLY A 142 9.63 16.57 -1.22
C GLY A 142 10.59 17.20 -0.20
N GLN A 143 10.46 16.89 1.09
CA GLN A 143 11.35 17.38 2.15
C GLN A 143 12.58 16.51 2.40
N THR A 144 12.53 15.21 2.07
CA THR A 144 13.64 14.26 2.29
C THR A 144 14.53 14.05 1.06
N GLY A 145 14.34 14.82 -0.02
CA GLY A 145 15.11 14.77 -1.27
C GLY A 145 16.30 15.72 -1.32
#